data_AF-A0A925HKB2-F1
#
_entry.id   AF-A0A925HKB2-F1
#
_cell.length_a   1.000
_cell.length_b   1.000
_cell.length_c   1.000
_cell.angle_alpha   90.00
_cell.angle_beta   90.00
_cell.angle_gamma   90.00
#
_symmetry.space_group_name_H-M   'P 1'
#
loop_
_entity.id
_entity.type
_entity.pdbx_description
1 polymer ?
#
loop_
_entity_poly.entity_id
_entity_poly.type
_entity_poly.pdbx_seq_one_letter_code
_entity_poly.pdbx_strand_id
1 'polypeptide(L)'
;MKFIKDNKMLLGGLLFIGLLLYVYFNYFRGSSDTNLLTSSADSSVASPELLATLSSLHTITLDASLFTDEVFLSLTDFGVTIPPQNVGRRNPFAPLTTVK
;
A
#
# COMPACT_ATOMS: atom_id res chain seq x y z
N MET A 1 -6.61 46.10 39.30
CA MET A 1 -5.18 45.69 39.25
C MET A 1 -4.44 45.82 40.60
N LYS A 2 -5.12 45.92 41.76
CA LYS A 2 -4.44 46.09 43.06
C LYS A 2 -3.91 44.75 43.63
N PHE A 3 -4.67 43.66 43.45
CA PHE A 3 -4.33 42.31 43.91
C PHE A 3 -3.03 41.70 43.33
N ILE A 4 -2.68 42.03 42.08
CA ILE A 4 -1.45 41.53 41.42
C ILE A 4 -0.18 42.13 42.05
N LYS A 5 -0.27 43.36 42.57
CA LYS A 5 0.88 44.11 43.07
C LYS A 5 1.16 43.81 44.55
N ASP A 6 0.10 43.58 45.31
CA ASP A 6 0.17 43.32 46.76
C ASP A 6 0.65 41.89 47.04
N ASN A 7 0.27 40.92 46.20
CA ASN A 7 0.60 39.50 46.37
C ASN A 7 1.67 39.02 45.38
N LYS A 8 2.65 39.88 45.06
CA LYS A 8 3.71 39.59 44.08
C LYS A 8 4.49 38.29 44.37
N MET A 9 4.61 37.93 45.66
CA MET A 9 5.26 36.69 46.10
C MET A 9 4.40 35.44 45.85
N LEU A 10 3.08 35.52 46.04
CA LEU A 10 2.14 34.45 45.68
C LEU A 10 2.03 34.29 44.16
N LEU A 11 2.06 35.39 43.42
CA LEU A 11 2.04 35.37 41.95
C LEU A 11 3.32 34.73 41.39
N GLY A 12 4.49 35.06 41.95
CA GLY A 12 5.75 34.41 41.61
C GLY A 12 5.75 32.91 41.94
N GLY A 13 5.22 32.54 43.10
CA GLY A 13 5.05 31.13 43.49
C GLY A 13 4.13 30.35 42.56
N LEU A 14 3.02 30.94 42.14
CA LEU A 14 2.07 30.31 41.21
C LEU A 14 2.67 30.14 39.80
N LEU A 15 3.44 31.12 39.34
CA LEU A 15 4.21 31.02 38.09
C LEU A 15 5.27 29.92 38.16
N PHE A 16 5.96 29.81 39.29
CA PHE A 16 6.99 28.78 39.51
C PHE A 16 6.38 27.37 39.56
N ILE A 17 5.25 27.20 40.24
CA ILE A 17 4.50 25.93 40.25
C ILE A 17 4.01 25.57 38.84
N GLY A 18 3.54 26.55 38.06
CA GLY A 18 3.12 26.34 36.68
C GLY A 18 4.29 25.90 35.78
N LEU A 19 5.46 26.50 35.96
CA LEU A 19 6.68 26.12 35.25
C LEU A 19 7.12 24.68 35.59
N LEU A 20 7.09 24.33 36.89
CA LEU A 20 7.44 22.98 37.34
C LEU A 20 6.48 21.93 36.78
N LEU A 21 5.16 22.20 36.77
CA LEU A 21 4.16 21.32 36.18
C LEU A 21 4.34 21.20 34.66
N TYR A 22 4.70 22.29 33.98
CA TYR A 22 4.96 22.27 32.54
C TYR A 22 6.15 21.39 32.18
N VAL A 23 7.26 21.51 32.93
CA VAL A 23 8.45 20.66 32.73
C VAL A 23 8.11 19.21 33.07
N TYR A 24 7.47 18.95 34.21
CA TYR A 24 7.05 17.61 34.60
C TYR A 24 6.15 16.95 33.56
N PHE A 25 5.17 17.68 33.01
CA PHE A 25 4.25 17.15 32.01
C PHE A 25 4.93 16.87 30.66
N ASN A 26 5.93 17.67 30.26
CA ASN A 26 6.72 17.39 29.06
C ASN A 26 7.63 16.17 29.24
N TYR A 27 8.20 15.95 30.43
CA TYR A 27 9.00 14.77 30.73
C TYR A 27 8.17 13.50 30.98
N PHE A 28 6.98 13.63 31.57
CA PHE A 28 6.08 12.50 31.88
C PHE A 28 5.14 12.13 30.72
N ARG A 29 5.05 12.98 29.69
CA ARG A 29 4.58 12.57 28.35
C ARG A 29 5.65 11.68 27.72
N GLY A 30 5.80 10.47 28.26
CA GLY A 30 6.50 9.40 27.58
C GLY A 30 5.86 9.20 26.21
N SER A 31 6.69 9.13 25.17
CA SER A 31 6.26 8.73 23.84
C SER A 31 5.41 7.48 23.98
N SER A 32 4.13 7.58 23.60
CA SER A 32 3.30 6.41 23.43
C SER A 32 3.85 5.70 22.19
N ASP A 33 4.91 4.93 22.37
CA ASP A 33 5.35 3.93 21.41
C ASP A 33 4.29 2.83 21.40
N THR A 34 3.15 3.12 20.77
CA THR A 34 2.20 2.11 20.35
C THR A 34 2.76 1.40 19.12
N ASN A 35 3.91 0.75 19.29
CA ASN A 35 4.38 -0.30 18.40
C ASN A 35 4.45 -1.62 19.18
N LEU A 36 3.39 -1.89 19.93
CA LEU A 36 3.10 -3.20 20.49
C LEU A 36 2.19 -3.98 19.53
N LEU A 37 2.65 -4.13 18.29
CA LEU A 37 2.33 -5.18 17.31
C LEU A 37 2.99 -4.77 15.98
N THR A 38 4.32 -4.89 15.89
CA THR A 38 4.91 -5.22 14.58
C THR A 38 4.57 -6.70 14.35
N SER A 39 3.33 -6.94 13.92
CA SER A 39 3.16 -7.98 12.92
C SER A 39 4.08 -7.54 11.80
N SER A 40 5.00 -8.40 11.41
CA SER A 40 5.51 -8.40 10.04
C SER A 40 4.29 -8.61 9.16
N ALA A 41 3.48 -7.56 8.97
CA ALA A 41 2.97 -7.31 7.65
C ALA A 41 4.26 -7.27 6.84
N ASP A 42 4.52 -8.34 6.11
CA ASP A 42 5.14 -8.22 4.81
C ASP A 42 4.40 -7.05 4.16
N SER A 43 4.92 -5.85 4.40
CA SER A 43 4.55 -4.64 3.72
C SER A 43 4.92 -5.01 2.31
N SER A 44 3.92 -5.46 1.57
CA SER A 44 4.01 -6.05 0.26
C SER A 44 4.87 -5.12 -0.57
N VAL A 45 6.16 -5.45 -0.66
CA VAL A 45 7.14 -4.68 -1.42
C VAL A 45 6.69 -4.64 -2.89
N ALA A 46 5.82 -5.57 -3.27
CA ALA A 46 5.07 -5.60 -4.52
C ALA A 46 4.09 -4.43 -4.75
N SER A 47 3.65 -3.65 -3.76
CA SER A 47 2.52 -2.72 -3.97
C SER A 47 2.82 -1.52 -4.88
N PRO A 48 3.92 -0.76 -4.70
CA PRO A 48 4.18 0.41 -5.54
C PRO A 48 4.69 0.04 -6.94
N GLU A 49 5.56 -0.97 -7.02
CA GLU A 49 6.14 -1.42 -8.29
C GLU A 49 5.08 -2.07 -9.17
N LEU A 50 4.21 -2.93 -8.61
CA LEU A 50 3.11 -3.53 -9.35
C LEU A 50 2.13 -2.47 -9.83
N LEU A 51 1.79 -1.46 -9.01
CA LEU A 51 0.94 -0.34 -9.43
C LEU A 51 1.58 0.48 -10.55
N ALA A 52 2.90 0.71 -10.50
CA ALA A 52 3.63 1.35 -11.58
C ALA A 52 3.59 0.53 -12.87
N THR A 53 3.83 -0.79 -12.80
CA THR A 53 3.74 -1.70 -13.95
C THR A 53 2.31 -1.75 -14.51
N LEU A 54 1.29 -1.79 -13.66
CA LEU A 54 -0.11 -1.78 -14.08
C LEU A 54 -0.47 -0.47 -14.79
N SER A 55 0.01 0.67 -14.27
CA SER A 55 -0.16 1.96 -14.92
C SER A 55 0.52 1.98 -16.30
N SER A 56 1.73 1.42 -16.42
CA SER A 56 2.42 1.31 -17.71
C SER A 56 1.67 0.41 -18.69
N LEU A 57 1.18 -0.75 -18.24
CA LEU A 57 0.40 -1.67 -19.08
C LEU A 57 -0.94 -1.06 -19.52
N HIS A 58 -1.61 -0.30 -18.65
CA HIS A 58 -2.87 0.38 -18.98
C HIS A 58 -2.70 1.45 -20.06
N THR A 59 -1.50 2.03 -20.19
CA THR A 59 -1.20 3.00 -21.25
C THR A 59 -0.82 2.36 -22.59
N ILE A 60 -0.62 1.04 -22.64
CA ILE A 60 -0.33 0.34 -23.90
C ILE A 60 -1.65 0.21 -24.66
N THR A 61 -1.80 1.05 -25.67
CA THR A 61 -2.88 0.93 -26.65
C THR A 61 -2.32 0.29 -27.90
N LEU A 62 -3.03 -0.71 -28.42
CA LEU A 62 -2.67 -1.36 -29.68
C LEU A 62 -3.35 -0.59 -30.80
N ASP A 63 -2.56 0.01 -31.69
CA ASP A 63 -3.09 0.65 -32.88
C ASP A 63 -3.58 -0.41 -33.87
N ALA A 64 -4.91 -0.45 -34.07
CA ALA A 64 -5.52 -1.39 -34.98
C ALA A 64 -5.19 -1.11 -36.46
N SER A 65 -4.69 0.09 -36.78
CA SER A 65 -4.28 0.46 -38.13
C SER A 65 -3.10 -0.40 -38.63
N LEU A 66 -2.26 -0.88 -37.72
CA LEU A 66 -1.15 -1.80 -38.03
C LEU A 66 -1.63 -3.07 -38.72
N PHE A 67 -2.83 -3.57 -38.39
CA PHE A 67 -3.39 -4.77 -39.02
C PHE A 67 -3.89 -4.54 -40.45
N THR A 68 -3.98 -3.27 -40.89
CA THR A 68 -4.36 -2.88 -42.25
C THR A 68 -3.17 -2.43 -43.10
N ASP A 69 -1.98 -2.34 -42.52
CA ASP A 69 -0.74 -1.98 -43.23
C ASP A 69 -0.36 -3.09 -44.23
N GLU A 70 -0.02 -2.71 -45.47
CA GLU A 70 0.44 -3.65 -46.50
C GLU A 70 1.68 -4.44 -46.05
N VAL A 71 2.55 -3.83 -45.24
CA VAL A 71 3.73 -4.48 -44.67
C VAL A 71 3.30 -5.59 -43.71
N PHE A 72 2.33 -5.33 -42.83
CA PHE A 72 1.81 -6.34 -41.91
C PHE A 72 1.11 -7.49 -42.67
N LEU A 73 0.32 -7.15 -43.68
CA LEU A 73 -0.37 -8.13 -44.52
C LEU A 73 0.58 -8.98 -45.38
N SER A 74 1.78 -8.49 -45.65
CA SER A 74 2.83 -9.25 -46.37
C SER A 74 3.55 -10.29 -45.51
N LEU A 75 3.35 -10.27 -44.19
CA LEU A 75 4.01 -11.21 -43.27
C LEU A 75 3.50 -12.64 -43.48
N THR A 76 4.44 -13.55 -43.71
CA THR A 76 4.15 -14.98 -43.83
C THR A 76 4.01 -15.62 -42.44
N ASP A 77 2.93 -16.36 -42.22
CA ASP A 77 2.78 -17.19 -41.03
C ASP A 77 3.68 -18.43 -41.11
N PHE A 78 4.57 -18.58 -40.14
CA PHE A 78 5.45 -19.74 -39.97
C PHE A 78 4.95 -20.71 -38.89
N GLY A 79 3.72 -20.55 -38.45
CA GLY A 79 3.04 -21.44 -37.52
C GLY A 79 2.99 -22.87 -38.04
N VAL A 80 3.23 -23.82 -37.14
CA VAL A 80 3.06 -25.25 -37.42
C VAL A 80 1.66 -25.66 -36.98
N THR A 81 0.95 -26.39 -37.83
CA THR A 81 -0.35 -26.95 -37.47
C THR A 81 -0.18 -27.94 -36.32
N ILE A 82 -0.85 -27.69 -35.21
CA ILE A 82 -0.78 -28.57 -34.04
C ILE A 82 -1.72 -29.75 -34.30
N PRO A 83 -1.21 -30.99 -34.38
CA PRO A 83 -2.07 -32.15 -34.53
C PRO A 83 -2.91 -32.35 -33.27
N PRO A 84 -4.16 -32.85 -33.40
CA PRO A 84 -5.01 -33.14 -32.26
C PRO A 84 -4.29 -34.13 -31.33
N GLN A 85 -4.09 -33.72 -30.08
CA GLN A 85 -3.55 -34.58 -29.04
C GLN A 85 -4.68 -35.39 -28.42
N ASN A 86 -4.40 -36.64 -28.04
CA ASN A 86 -5.35 -37.44 -27.29
C ASN A 86 -5.69 -36.72 -25.97
N VAL A 87 -6.97 -36.77 -25.58
CA VAL A 87 -7.41 -36.26 -24.28
C VAL A 87 -6.55 -36.87 -23.16
N GLY A 88 -5.95 -35.99 -22.36
CA GLY A 88 -5.11 -36.40 -21.23
C GLY A 88 -5.90 -37.11 -20.13
N ARG A 89 -5.21 -37.50 -19.06
CA ARG A 89 -5.86 -38.07 -17.87
C ARG A 89 -6.87 -37.08 -17.30
N ARG A 90 -8.00 -37.59 -16.79
CA ARG A 90 -8.97 -36.80 -16.03
C ARG A 90 -8.23 -36.03 -14.93
N ASN A 91 -8.47 -34.72 -14.84
CA ASN A 91 -7.86 -33.86 -13.83
C ASN A 91 -8.15 -34.40 -12.43
N PRO A 92 -7.13 -34.87 -11.67
CA PRO A 92 -7.32 -35.42 -10.32
C PRO A 92 -7.68 -34.34 -9.29
N PHE A 93 -7.53 -33.06 -9.64
CA PHE A 93 -7.91 -31.90 -8.83
C PHE A 93 -9.23 -31.28 -9.29
N ALA A 94 -9.95 -31.88 -10.26
CA ALA A 94 -11.26 -31.38 -10.63
C ALA A 94 -12.19 -31.45 -9.40
N PRO A 95 -12.94 -30.37 -9.10
CA PRO A 95 -13.91 -30.39 -8.01
C PRO A 95 -14.81 -31.61 -8.16
N LEU A 96 -15.03 -32.34 -7.07
CA LEU A 96 -16.08 -33.34 -7.05
C LEU A 96 -17.37 -32.58 -7.31
N THR A 97 -17.99 -32.80 -8.46
CA THR A 97 -19.35 -32.31 -8.70
C THR A 97 -20.21 -32.99 -7.66
N THR A 98 -20.48 -32.31 -6.56
CA THR A 98 -21.55 -32.65 -5.63
C THR A 98 -22.83 -32.45 -6.42
N VAL A 99 -23.25 -33.50 -7.14
CA VAL A 99 -24.58 -33.58 -7.71
C VAL A 99 -25.52 -33.57 -6.50
N LYS A 100 -26.28 -32.49 -6.39
CA LYS A 100 -27.31 -32.32 -5.38
C LYS A 100 -28.51 -33.19 -5.71
#